data_AF-A0A2K2DKI8-F1
#
_entry.id   AF-A0A2K2DKI8-F1
#
_cell.length_a   1.000
_cell.length_b   1.000
_cell.length_c   1.000
_cell.angle_alpha   90.00
_cell.angle_beta   90.00
_cell.angle_gamma   90.00
#
_symmetry.space_group_name_H-M   'P 1'
#
loop_
_entity.id
_entity.type
_entity.pdbx_description
1 polymer ?
#
loop_
_entity_poly.entity_id
_entity_poly.type
_entity_poly.pdbx_seq_one_letter_code
_entity_poly.pdbx_strand_id
1 'polypeptide(L)'
;MAIRHYWSMAAAAVGFRLALVLFGGNLHLASRPEVSTPLTSLRRLAEGYWLKQASMSPYSGSMYHGSPLLLSVLGPLTSSKRSGGHHAHIYCSLVFVAVDFLAAMLIRSTGRRLQMARNRSLKSLDLTRSVNSSVNVSSGDAASLIYLWNPWAIITCVGSCTSPIENLMVVIMIYGACSRLAPLAAFGYVMATHLSLYPAILILPVTLLLGYGPDSPPPKVFLLKGLSASKVGMPENEISTGQRDFRQFAWKPVLHFTLWVFIWSCYVLLLSSIILNNVGGRQEMFEKTYGFILTVKDLSPNIGVLWYFFAEVFDVFRNFFLIVFNMNIVFMVLPLAIRLKHRPCFLAFVYTAIVAMLKSYPSAGDSALYLGLLGLFANELAEMQFTFFLFFGYIGVSLLSPVMHNLWIWRGTGNANFYFATGLAYTCLQVTQKSP
;
A
#
# COMPACT_ATOMS: atom_id res chain seq x y z
N MET A 1 -20.47 3.39 -17.05
CA MET A 1 -20.24 4.61 -17.82
C MET A 1 -18.84 5.11 -17.51
N ALA A 2 -17.99 5.22 -18.53
CA ALA A 2 -16.65 5.79 -18.34
C ALA A 2 -16.77 7.28 -17.99
N ILE A 3 -15.87 7.79 -17.14
CA ILE A 3 -15.87 9.22 -16.79
C ILE A 3 -15.48 10.02 -18.04
N ARG A 4 -16.40 10.85 -18.56
CA ARG A 4 -16.29 11.56 -19.85
C ARG A 4 -15.00 12.39 -19.99
N HIS A 5 -14.52 12.97 -18.89
CA HIS A 5 -13.31 13.82 -18.85
C HIS A 5 -12.12 13.17 -18.13
N TYR A 6 -12.08 11.84 -18.02
CA TYR A 6 -11.02 11.13 -17.28
C TYR A 6 -9.60 11.59 -17.67
N TRP A 7 -9.29 11.60 -18.97
CA TRP A 7 -7.93 11.89 -19.44
C TRP A 7 -7.53 13.35 -19.19
N SER A 8 -8.49 14.28 -19.29
CA SER A 8 -8.26 15.69 -18.95
C SER A 8 -7.97 15.84 -17.45
N MET A 9 -8.72 15.18 -16.58
CA MET A 9 -8.49 15.21 -15.13
C MET A 9 -7.18 14.53 -14.73
N ALA A 10 -6.81 13.43 -15.38
CA ALA A 10 -5.55 12.75 -15.15
C ALA A 10 -4.35 13.60 -15.61
N ALA A 11 -4.45 14.22 -16.80
CA ALA A 11 -3.44 15.13 -17.31
C ALA A 11 -3.29 16.37 -16.41
N ALA A 12 -4.39 16.92 -15.90
CA ALA A 12 -4.38 18.03 -14.95
C ALA A 12 -3.68 17.64 -13.64
N ALA A 13 -3.93 16.44 -13.10
CA ALA A 13 -3.24 15.96 -11.89
C ALA A 13 -1.73 15.80 -12.10
N VAL A 14 -1.31 15.23 -13.23
CA VAL A 14 0.11 15.09 -13.59
C VAL A 14 0.75 16.47 -13.80
N GLY A 15 0.08 17.36 -14.53
CA GLY A 15 0.54 18.74 -14.74
C GLY A 15 0.70 19.51 -13.43
N PHE A 16 -0.24 19.35 -12.50
CA PHE A 16 -0.15 19.95 -11.16
C PHE A 16 1.05 19.42 -10.37
N ARG A 17 1.32 18.11 -10.41
CA ARG A 17 2.51 17.53 -9.78
C ARG A 17 3.81 18.05 -10.41
N LEU A 18 3.87 18.13 -11.74
CA LEU A 18 5.02 18.68 -12.44
C LEU A 18 5.26 20.14 -12.07
N ALA A 19 4.20 20.96 -11.99
CA ALA A 19 4.30 22.34 -11.53
C ALA A 19 4.84 22.41 -10.09
N LEU A 20 4.34 21.58 -9.17
CA LEU A 20 4.85 21.53 -7.80
C LEU A 20 6.30 21.02 -7.72
N VAL A 21 6.73 20.10 -8.57
CA VAL A 21 8.13 19.65 -8.62
C VAL A 21 9.06 20.76 -9.12
N LEU A 22 8.63 21.54 -10.12
CA LEU A 22 9.44 22.61 -10.71
C LEU A 22 9.48 23.87 -9.84
N PHE A 23 8.37 24.24 -9.19
CA PHE A 23 8.23 25.49 -8.44
C PHE A 23 8.18 25.30 -6.90
N GLY A 24 8.04 24.07 -6.42
CA GLY A 24 7.83 23.76 -5.00
C GLY A 24 9.09 23.56 -4.16
N GLY A 25 10.28 23.89 -4.68
CA GLY A 25 11.56 23.74 -3.96
C GLY A 25 11.58 24.39 -2.57
N ASN A 26 10.78 25.43 -2.35
CA ASN A 26 10.69 26.18 -1.09
C ASN A 26 9.80 25.52 -0.01
N LEU A 27 9.10 24.42 -0.32
CA LEU A 27 8.12 23.82 0.61
C LEU A 27 8.77 22.95 1.71
N HIS A 28 10.08 22.67 1.63
CA HIS A 28 10.86 21.88 2.59
C HIS A 28 10.20 20.55 3.04
N LEU A 29 9.36 19.94 2.20
CA LEU A 29 8.54 18.77 2.55
C LEU A 29 9.39 17.54 2.90
N ALA A 30 10.57 17.40 2.31
CA ALA A 30 11.49 16.28 2.58
C ALA A 30 12.05 16.25 4.00
N SER A 31 11.95 17.35 4.76
CA SER A 31 12.36 17.42 6.17
C SER A 31 11.24 17.04 7.14
N ARG A 32 10.00 16.92 6.65
CA ARG A 32 8.85 16.65 7.50
C ARG A 32 8.78 15.17 7.87
N PRO A 33 8.65 14.85 9.17
CA PRO A 33 8.56 13.46 9.63
C PRO A 33 7.32 12.74 9.10
N GLU A 34 6.28 13.48 8.73
CA GLU A 34 5.06 12.92 8.14
C GLU A 34 5.29 12.35 6.72
N VAL A 35 6.24 12.92 5.99
CA VAL A 35 6.45 12.63 4.57
C VAL A 35 7.64 11.70 4.37
N SER A 36 8.73 11.97 5.10
CA SER A 36 10.02 11.33 4.94
C SER A 36 10.38 10.60 6.23
N THR A 37 10.36 9.27 6.17
CA THR A 37 10.65 8.40 7.32
C THR A 37 12.08 7.88 7.25
N PRO A 38 12.58 7.24 8.33
CA PRO A 38 13.87 6.55 8.32
C PRO A 38 14.09 5.58 7.16
N LEU A 39 13.01 4.97 6.66
CA LEU A 39 13.05 3.99 5.58
C LEU A 39 12.85 4.60 4.19
N THR A 40 12.08 5.69 4.10
CA THR A 40 11.59 6.21 2.82
C THR A 40 12.27 7.50 2.37
N SER A 41 13.20 8.04 3.17
CA SER A 41 13.90 9.29 2.89
C SER A 41 14.93 9.17 1.76
N LEU A 42 14.77 9.97 0.71
CA LEU A 42 15.76 10.06 -0.37
C LEU A 42 17.10 10.63 0.11
N ARG A 43 17.11 11.47 1.16
CA ARG A 43 18.35 12.02 1.74
C ARG A 43 19.20 10.92 2.39
N ARG A 44 18.55 10.06 3.18
CA ARG A 44 19.20 8.89 3.80
C ARG A 44 19.68 7.90 2.72
N LEU A 45 18.94 7.75 1.63
CA LEU A 45 19.37 6.95 0.46
C LEU A 45 20.62 7.53 -0.21
N ALA A 46 20.65 8.86 -0.41
CA ALA A 46 21.80 9.54 -1.02
C ALA A 46 23.08 9.35 -0.20
N GLU A 47 22.97 9.39 1.14
CA GLU A 47 24.07 9.13 2.05
C GLU A 47 24.55 7.67 1.99
N GLY A 48 23.63 6.70 2.03
CA GLY A 48 23.99 5.29 1.86
C GLY A 48 24.70 5.03 0.53
N TYR A 49 24.33 5.75 -0.52
CA TYR A 49 24.95 5.64 -1.83
C TYR A 49 26.33 6.31 -1.85
N TRP A 50 26.50 7.43 -1.16
CA TRP A 50 27.78 8.10 -0.97
C TRP A 50 28.78 7.20 -0.21
N LEU A 51 28.35 6.55 0.88
CA LEU A 51 29.18 5.57 1.60
C LEU A 51 29.63 4.42 0.69
N LYS A 52 28.70 3.93 -0.14
CA LYS A 52 29.02 2.91 -1.13
C LYS A 52 30.08 3.37 -2.14
N GLN A 53 30.00 4.62 -2.61
CA GLN A 53 31.03 5.18 -3.51
C GLN A 53 32.40 5.29 -2.83
N ALA A 54 32.44 5.45 -1.51
CA ALA A 54 33.65 5.43 -0.71
C ALA A 54 34.13 4.01 -0.34
N SER A 55 33.61 2.98 -0.98
CA SER A 55 33.91 1.56 -0.70
C SER A 55 33.60 1.13 0.74
N MET A 56 32.65 1.82 1.41
CA MET A 56 32.15 1.47 2.74
C MET A 56 30.73 0.92 2.66
N SER A 57 30.36 0.03 3.59
CA SER A 57 29.00 -0.51 3.69
C SER A 57 27.97 0.62 3.60
N PRO A 58 26.93 0.52 2.76
CA PRO A 58 25.83 1.49 2.74
C PRO A 58 25.15 1.63 4.10
N TYR A 59 25.29 0.62 4.97
CA TYR A 59 24.71 0.54 6.31
C TYR A 59 25.73 0.84 7.43
N SER A 60 26.96 1.23 7.07
CA SER A 60 27.97 1.64 8.06
C SER A 60 27.56 2.92 8.77
N GLY A 61 26.88 3.83 8.07
CA GLY A 61 26.20 4.98 8.67
C GLY A 61 24.91 4.56 9.37
N SER A 62 24.50 5.32 10.39
CA SER A 62 23.24 5.10 11.12
C SER A 62 22.00 5.57 10.36
N MET A 63 22.16 6.08 9.14
CA MET A 63 21.10 6.80 8.43
C MET A 63 20.36 5.94 7.41
N TYR A 64 21.02 5.07 6.65
CA TYR A 64 20.37 4.25 5.62
C TYR A 64 19.97 2.86 6.13
N HIS A 65 18.69 2.52 5.98
CA HIS A 65 18.11 1.22 6.35
C HIS A 65 17.22 0.62 5.26
N GLY A 66 17.40 1.06 4.00
CA GLY A 66 16.59 0.67 2.86
C GLY A 66 17.20 -0.48 2.02
N SER A 67 16.47 -0.91 0.99
CA SER A 67 16.90 -2.01 0.12
C SER A 67 18.13 -1.64 -0.74
N PRO A 68 19.11 -2.56 -0.91
CA PRO A 68 20.27 -2.30 -1.77
C PRO A 68 19.90 -2.19 -3.26
N LEU A 69 18.78 -2.79 -3.68
CA LEU A 69 18.27 -2.62 -5.05
C LEU A 69 17.81 -1.18 -5.29
N LEU A 70 17.06 -0.62 -4.34
CA LEU A 70 16.60 0.76 -4.41
C LEU A 70 17.78 1.73 -4.42
N LEU A 71 18.81 1.43 -3.62
CA LEU A 71 20.06 2.16 -3.59
C LEU A 71 20.77 2.16 -4.95
N SER A 72 20.79 1.03 -5.65
CA SER A 72 21.45 0.92 -6.95
C SER A 72 20.72 1.67 -8.06
N VAL A 73 19.38 1.73 -8.00
CA VAL A 73 18.54 2.38 -9.01
C VAL A 73 18.45 3.89 -8.80
N LEU A 74 18.17 4.33 -7.57
CA LEU A 74 17.98 5.76 -7.26
C LEU A 74 19.26 6.46 -6.84
N GLY A 75 20.23 5.75 -6.27
CA GLY A 75 21.50 6.33 -5.80
C GLY A 75 22.21 7.17 -6.87
N PRO A 76 22.43 6.65 -8.09
CA PRO A 76 23.08 7.43 -9.16
C PRO A 76 22.35 8.74 -9.50
N LEU A 77 21.03 8.79 -9.36
CA LEU A 77 20.23 9.99 -9.61
C LEU A 77 20.42 11.06 -8.52
N THR A 78 20.80 10.64 -7.31
CA THR A 78 21.04 11.54 -6.17
C THR A 78 22.43 12.18 -6.17
N SER A 79 23.45 11.51 -6.73
CA SER A 79 24.85 11.89 -6.54
C SER A 79 25.48 12.68 -7.69
N SER A 80 24.69 13.39 -8.51
CA SER A 80 25.24 14.01 -9.72
C SER A 80 26.33 15.04 -9.39
N LYS A 81 27.60 14.61 -9.50
CA LYS A 81 28.84 15.38 -9.36
C LYS A 81 28.98 16.50 -10.41
N ARG A 82 27.90 16.95 -11.07
CA ARG A 82 27.98 17.76 -12.28
C ARG A 82 27.08 19.01 -12.36
N SER A 83 26.14 19.23 -11.45
CA SER A 83 25.45 20.52 -11.36
C SER A 83 24.66 20.58 -10.05
N GLY A 84 24.56 21.77 -9.42
CA GLY A 84 24.08 21.99 -8.04
C GLY A 84 22.86 21.16 -7.63
N GLY A 85 22.82 20.76 -6.35
CA GLY A 85 21.89 19.77 -5.78
C GLY A 85 20.39 19.94 -6.06
N HIS A 86 19.96 21.10 -6.57
CA HIS A 86 18.61 21.33 -7.07
C HIS A 86 18.21 20.37 -8.22
N HIS A 87 19.10 20.04 -9.15
CA HIS A 87 18.74 19.23 -10.32
C HIS A 87 18.49 17.76 -9.99
N ALA A 88 19.24 17.18 -9.03
CA ALA A 88 19.07 15.79 -8.60
C ALA A 88 17.68 15.52 -8.02
N HIS A 89 17.15 16.47 -7.23
CA HIS A 89 15.79 16.40 -6.69
C HIS A 89 14.73 16.38 -7.77
N ILE A 90 14.90 17.16 -8.84
CA ILE A 90 13.96 17.22 -9.96
C ILE A 90 13.90 15.87 -10.68
N TYR A 91 15.04 15.26 -11.01
CA TYR A 91 15.06 13.97 -11.71
C TYR A 91 14.40 12.85 -10.92
N CYS A 92 14.71 12.72 -9.61
CA CYS A 92 14.06 11.73 -8.75
C CYS A 92 12.55 11.97 -8.65
N SER A 93 12.13 13.24 -8.53
CA SER A 93 10.72 13.59 -8.45
C SER A 93 9.97 13.29 -9.76
N LEU A 94 10.60 13.48 -10.92
CA LEU A 94 10.03 13.09 -12.22
C LEU A 94 9.80 11.57 -12.31
N VAL A 95 10.76 10.77 -11.81
CA VAL A 95 10.59 9.31 -11.70
C VAL A 95 9.39 8.98 -10.81
N PHE A 96 9.23 9.66 -9.67
CA PHE A 96 8.09 9.44 -8.78
C PHE A 96 6.75 9.84 -9.43
N VAL A 97 6.68 10.92 -10.21
CA VAL A 97 5.48 11.30 -10.98
C VAL A 97 5.10 10.20 -11.96
N ALA A 98 6.08 9.66 -12.70
CA ALA A 98 5.85 8.57 -13.64
C ALA A 98 5.39 7.29 -12.93
N VAL A 99 6.03 6.93 -11.83
CA VAL A 99 5.68 5.77 -11.00
C VAL A 99 4.26 5.87 -10.45
N ASP A 100 3.86 7.03 -9.92
CA ASP A 100 2.50 7.23 -9.43
C ASP A 100 1.45 7.20 -10.54
N PHE A 101 1.76 7.75 -11.72
CA PHE A 101 0.88 7.66 -12.86
C PHE A 101 0.69 6.20 -13.29
N LEU A 102 1.76 5.41 -13.33
CA LEU A 102 1.70 3.96 -13.59
C LEU A 102 0.87 3.24 -12.53
N ALA A 103 1.05 3.56 -11.24
CA ALA A 103 0.25 2.99 -10.15
C ALA A 103 -1.24 3.31 -10.33
N ALA A 104 -1.61 4.55 -10.65
CA ALA A 104 -2.99 4.94 -10.93
C ALA A 104 -3.60 4.17 -12.11
N MET A 105 -2.84 3.99 -13.20
CA MET A 105 -3.30 3.24 -14.36
C MET A 105 -3.49 1.74 -14.06
N LEU A 106 -2.67 1.17 -13.18
CA LEU A 106 -2.86 -0.20 -12.69
C LEU A 106 -4.03 -0.33 -11.71
N ILE A 107 -4.30 0.68 -10.87
CA ILE A 107 -5.52 0.73 -10.05
C ILE A 107 -6.74 0.77 -10.97
N ARG A 108 -6.70 1.59 -12.04
CA ARG A 108 -7.77 1.66 -13.04
C ARG A 108 -8.05 0.31 -13.69
N SER A 109 -7.00 -0.37 -14.15
CA SER A 109 -7.13 -1.68 -14.79
C SER A 109 -7.63 -2.75 -13.82
N THR A 110 -7.20 -2.70 -12.55
CA THR A 110 -7.70 -3.55 -11.46
C THR A 110 -9.20 -3.37 -11.27
N GLY A 111 -9.70 -2.13 -11.18
CA GLY A 111 -11.12 -1.84 -11.04
C GLY A 111 -11.96 -2.31 -12.23
N ARG A 112 -11.44 -2.16 -13.46
CA ARG A 112 -12.10 -2.70 -14.66
C ARG A 112 -12.23 -4.23 -14.62
N ARG A 113 -11.16 -4.94 -14.20
CA ARG A 113 -11.19 -6.40 -14.03
C ARG A 113 -12.20 -6.83 -12.96
N LEU A 114 -12.23 -6.12 -11.83
CA LEU A 114 -13.17 -6.38 -10.74
C LEU A 114 -14.62 -6.16 -11.19
N GLN A 115 -14.90 -5.07 -11.91
CA GLN A 115 -16.23 -4.79 -12.45
C GLN A 115 -16.68 -5.84 -13.47
N MET A 116 -15.78 -6.30 -14.36
CA MET A 116 -16.08 -7.39 -15.29
C MET A 116 -16.40 -8.69 -14.56
N ALA A 117 -15.64 -9.03 -13.51
CA ALA A 117 -15.88 -10.22 -12.70
C ALA A 117 -17.23 -10.16 -11.97
N ARG A 118 -17.55 -9.01 -11.36
CA ARG A 118 -18.84 -8.77 -10.72
C ARG A 118 -20.00 -8.89 -11.70
N ASN A 119 -19.89 -8.28 -12.88
CA ASN A 119 -20.92 -8.35 -13.92
C ASN A 119 -21.14 -9.79 -14.42
N ARG A 120 -20.08 -10.59 -14.56
CA ARG A 120 -20.19 -12.02 -14.90
C ARG A 120 -20.93 -12.79 -13.80
N SER A 121 -20.60 -12.53 -12.53
CA SER A 121 -21.26 -13.19 -11.39
C SER A 121 -22.73 -12.77 -11.22
N LEU A 122 -23.09 -11.52 -11.54
CA LEU A 122 -24.48 -11.07 -11.49
C LEU A 122 -25.30 -11.66 -12.63
N LYS A 123 -24.71 -11.80 -13.83
CA LYS A 123 -25.33 -12.49 -14.97
C LYS A 123 -25.63 -13.96 -14.65
N SER A 124 -24.70 -14.69 -14.03
CA SER A 124 -24.96 -16.08 -13.62
C SER A 124 -26.04 -16.23 -12.54
N LEU A 125 -26.32 -15.15 -11.80
CA LEU A 125 -27.38 -15.12 -10.79
C LEU A 125 -28.75 -14.74 -11.36
N ASP A 126 -28.87 -14.45 -12.66
CA ASP A 126 -30.05 -13.87 -13.33
C ASP A 126 -30.54 -12.56 -12.69
N LEU A 127 -29.67 -11.89 -11.91
CA LEU A 127 -29.97 -10.63 -11.24
C LEU A 127 -29.77 -9.44 -12.19
N THR A 128 -30.10 -9.62 -13.47
CA THR A 128 -29.90 -8.68 -14.57
C THR A 128 -30.65 -7.35 -14.36
N ARG A 129 -31.81 -7.40 -13.68
CA ARG A 129 -32.54 -6.19 -13.26
C ARG A 129 -31.71 -5.28 -12.33
N SER A 130 -30.91 -5.84 -11.42
CA SER A 130 -30.03 -5.04 -10.54
C SER A 130 -28.81 -4.44 -11.27
N VAL A 131 -28.35 -5.10 -12.33
CA VAL A 131 -27.23 -4.62 -13.17
C VAL A 131 -27.63 -3.35 -13.92
N ASN A 132 -28.89 -3.28 -14.36
CA ASN A 132 -29.41 -2.13 -15.10
C ASN A 132 -29.77 -0.93 -14.18
N SER A 133 -30.07 -1.17 -12.90
CA SER A 133 -30.46 -0.12 -11.95
C SER A 133 -29.29 0.51 -11.19
N SER A 134 -28.14 -0.17 -11.10
CA SER A 134 -26.98 0.41 -10.44
C SER A 134 -26.37 1.53 -11.30
N VAL A 135 -26.32 2.76 -10.76
CA VAL A 135 -25.63 3.89 -11.40
C VAL A 135 -24.20 3.46 -11.69
N ASN A 136 -23.90 3.33 -12.97
CA ASN A 136 -22.76 2.59 -13.47
C ASN A 136 -21.50 3.46 -13.42
N VAL A 137 -21.12 3.99 -12.25
CA VAL A 137 -19.85 4.71 -12.08
C VAL A 137 -18.73 3.68 -12.27
N SER A 138 -17.81 3.97 -13.20
CA SER A 138 -16.61 3.14 -13.40
C SER A 138 -15.74 3.22 -12.16
N SER A 139 -15.88 2.25 -11.24
CA SER A 139 -15.13 2.23 -9.97
C SER A 139 -13.62 2.28 -10.18
N GLY A 140 -13.12 1.69 -11.27
CA GLY A 140 -11.72 1.81 -11.68
C GLY A 140 -11.31 3.22 -12.11
N ASP A 141 -12.16 3.93 -12.87
CA ASP A 141 -11.86 5.32 -13.25
C ASP A 141 -11.88 6.24 -12.03
N ALA A 142 -12.84 6.05 -11.13
CA ALA A 142 -12.94 6.80 -9.87
C ALA A 142 -11.72 6.55 -8.97
N ALA A 143 -11.34 5.29 -8.72
CA ALA A 143 -10.19 4.93 -7.89
C ALA A 143 -8.87 5.52 -8.40
N SER A 144 -8.65 5.46 -9.71
CA SER A 144 -7.47 6.06 -10.34
C SER A 144 -7.41 7.58 -10.15
N LEU A 145 -8.54 8.27 -10.36
CA LEU A 145 -8.61 9.72 -10.16
C LEU A 145 -8.44 10.10 -8.68
N ILE A 146 -9.02 9.32 -7.77
CA ILE A 146 -8.84 9.52 -6.32
C ILE A 146 -7.36 9.38 -5.95
N TYR A 147 -6.63 8.38 -6.46
CA TYR A 147 -5.20 8.24 -6.22
C TYR A 147 -4.38 9.39 -6.83
N LEU A 148 -4.69 9.82 -8.06
CA LEU A 148 -3.97 10.90 -8.74
C LEU A 148 -4.13 12.26 -8.04
N TRP A 149 -5.34 12.57 -7.57
CA TRP A 149 -5.67 13.80 -6.84
C TRP A 149 -5.47 13.68 -5.32
N ASN A 150 -4.97 12.54 -4.86
CA ASN A 150 -4.72 12.31 -3.44
C ASN A 150 -3.63 13.30 -2.94
N PRO A 151 -3.92 14.17 -1.96
CA PRO A 151 -2.93 15.13 -1.46
C PRO A 151 -1.73 14.43 -0.81
N TRP A 152 -1.93 13.28 -0.14
CA TRP A 152 -0.83 12.49 0.41
C TRP A 152 0.08 11.94 -0.69
N ALA A 153 -0.48 11.43 -1.80
CA ALA A 153 0.33 10.97 -2.94
C ALA A 153 1.15 12.12 -3.52
N ILE A 154 0.52 13.27 -3.76
CA ILE A 154 1.17 14.48 -4.29
C ILE A 154 2.30 14.94 -3.37
N ILE A 155 2.04 15.02 -2.06
CA ILE A 155 3.04 15.45 -1.06
C ILE A 155 4.22 14.46 -1.01
N THR A 156 3.99 13.14 -1.05
CA THR A 156 5.09 12.16 -1.06
C THR A 156 5.90 12.17 -2.35
N CYS A 157 5.25 12.42 -3.48
CA CYS A 157 5.90 12.56 -4.78
C CYS A 157 6.84 13.77 -4.81
N VAL A 158 6.38 14.94 -4.33
CA VAL A 158 7.18 16.17 -4.26
C VAL A 158 8.19 16.14 -3.10
N GLY A 159 7.85 15.45 -2.01
CA GLY A 159 8.61 15.39 -0.76
C GLY A 159 9.87 14.54 -0.81
N SER A 160 10.35 14.13 -1.99
CA SER A 160 11.56 13.29 -2.14
C SER A 160 11.50 12.02 -1.28
N CYS A 161 10.38 11.30 -1.36
CA CYS A 161 10.11 10.09 -0.61
C CYS A 161 10.01 8.89 -1.56
N THR A 162 10.52 7.72 -1.17
CA THR A 162 10.52 6.51 -2.01
C THR A 162 9.20 5.73 -1.96
N SER A 163 8.24 6.15 -1.13
CA SER A 163 6.93 5.49 -0.98
C SER A 163 6.16 5.26 -2.29
N PRO A 164 6.20 6.14 -3.31
CA PRO A 164 5.56 5.85 -4.61
C PRO A 164 6.01 4.54 -5.24
N ILE A 165 7.29 4.16 -5.09
CA ILE A 165 7.84 2.91 -5.63
C ILE A 165 7.31 1.71 -4.84
N GLU A 166 7.29 1.80 -3.51
CA GLU A 166 6.69 0.77 -2.65
C GLU A 166 5.21 0.53 -3.01
N ASN A 167 4.47 1.64 -3.15
CA ASN A 167 3.06 1.62 -3.53
C ASN A 167 2.85 0.97 -4.90
N LEU A 168 3.68 1.30 -5.90
CA LEU A 168 3.61 0.69 -7.22
C LEU A 168 3.80 -0.83 -7.13
N MET A 169 4.75 -1.33 -6.35
CA MET A 169 4.97 -2.78 -6.21
C MET A 169 3.78 -3.50 -5.58
N VAL A 170 3.14 -2.89 -4.57
CA VAL A 170 1.90 -3.41 -3.97
C VAL A 170 0.76 -3.42 -4.99
N VAL A 171 0.61 -2.37 -5.79
CA VAL A 171 -0.42 -2.29 -6.84
C VAL A 171 -0.17 -3.32 -7.96
N ILE A 172 1.08 -3.51 -8.40
CA ILE A 172 1.46 -4.55 -9.39
C ILE A 172 1.06 -5.94 -8.88
N MET A 173 1.34 -6.21 -7.61
CA MET A 173 0.96 -7.48 -6.96
C MET A 173 -0.56 -7.70 -7.00
N ILE A 174 -1.35 -6.72 -6.57
CA ILE A 174 -2.82 -6.80 -6.56
C ILE A 174 -3.36 -6.95 -7.99
N TYR A 175 -2.88 -6.14 -8.93
CA TYR A 175 -3.29 -6.22 -10.34
C TYR A 175 -2.96 -7.57 -10.97
N GLY A 176 -1.74 -8.07 -10.75
CA GLY A 176 -1.29 -9.37 -11.24
C GLY A 176 -2.16 -10.51 -10.70
N ALA A 177 -2.48 -10.46 -9.40
CA ALA A 177 -3.34 -11.43 -8.75
C ALA A 177 -4.79 -11.36 -9.26
N CYS A 178 -5.36 -10.15 -9.41
CA CYS A 178 -6.68 -9.92 -10.02
C CYS A 178 -6.76 -10.45 -11.45
N SER A 179 -5.67 -10.32 -12.21
CA SER A 179 -5.57 -10.77 -13.60
C SER A 179 -5.18 -12.26 -13.73
N ARG A 180 -4.95 -12.96 -12.60
CA ARG A 180 -4.41 -14.34 -12.54
C ARG A 180 -3.06 -14.53 -13.25
N LEU A 181 -2.27 -13.46 -13.35
CA LEU A 181 -0.90 -13.48 -13.87
C LEU A 181 0.08 -13.74 -12.72
N ALA A 182 0.26 -15.02 -12.39
CA ALA A 182 1.11 -15.46 -11.28
C ALA A 182 2.56 -14.90 -11.30
N PRO A 183 3.28 -14.84 -12.44
CA PRO A 183 4.63 -14.26 -12.47
C PRO A 183 4.66 -12.77 -12.09
N LEU A 184 3.68 -12.00 -12.58
CA LEU A 184 3.58 -10.57 -12.31
C LEU A 184 3.20 -10.30 -10.84
N ALA A 185 2.26 -11.10 -10.31
CA ALA A 185 1.88 -11.04 -8.91
C ALA A 185 3.06 -11.37 -7.99
N ALA A 186 3.83 -12.41 -8.34
CA ALA A 186 5.01 -12.83 -7.60
C ALA A 186 6.13 -11.78 -7.62
N PHE A 187 6.39 -11.17 -8.78
CA PHE A 187 7.35 -10.08 -8.90
C PHE A 187 6.97 -8.90 -8.00
N GLY A 188 5.71 -8.44 -8.08
CA GLY A 188 5.22 -7.36 -7.23
C GLY A 188 5.32 -7.69 -5.74
N TYR A 189 4.97 -8.93 -5.35
CA TYR A 189 5.08 -9.40 -3.97
C TYR A 189 6.52 -9.38 -3.45
N VAL A 190 7.45 -10.02 -4.17
CA VAL A 190 8.86 -10.10 -3.75
C VAL A 190 9.51 -8.72 -3.72
N MET A 191 9.22 -7.86 -4.68
CA MET A 191 9.74 -6.49 -4.68
C MET A 191 9.14 -5.66 -3.54
N ALA A 192 7.84 -5.77 -3.28
CA ALA A 192 7.19 -5.05 -2.18
C ALA A 192 7.75 -5.49 -0.82
N THR A 193 7.92 -6.80 -0.59
CA THR A 193 8.50 -7.33 0.66
C THR A 193 9.98 -6.99 0.82
N HIS A 194 10.71 -6.87 -0.29
CA HIS A 194 12.11 -6.49 -0.26
C HIS A 194 12.32 -5.00 0.01
N LEU A 195 11.42 -4.13 -0.47
CA LEU A 195 11.45 -2.69 -0.18
C LEU A 195 10.92 -2.37 1.21
N SER A 196 9.88 -3.06 1.66
CA SER A 196 9.27 -2.89 2.98
C SER A 196 8.83 -4.25 3.54
N LEU A 197 8.99 -4.50 4.84
CA LEU A 197 8.66 -5.81 5.43
C LEU A 197 7.15 -6.12 5.41
N TYR A 198 6.31 -5.12 5.68
CA TYR A 198 4.90 -5.31 6.02
C TYR A 198 3.99 -5.84 4.90
N PRO A 199 4.20 -5.50 3.60
CA PRO A 199 3.47 -6.13 2.50
C PRO A 199 3.50 -7.66 2.48
N ALA A 200 4.37 -8.32 3.26
CA ALA A 200 4.41 -9.77 3.41
C ALA A 200 3.05 -10.38 3.83
N ILE A 201 2.26 -9.65 4.63
CA ILE A 201 0.93 -10.14 5.07
C ILE A 201 -0.06 -10.29 3.89
N LEU A 202 0.19 -9.61 2.77
CA LEU A 202 -0.65 -9.65 1.58
C LEU A 202 -0.53 -10.98 0.80
N ILE A 203 0.37 -11.88 1.20
CA ILE A 203 0.44 -13.23 0.61
C ILE A 203 -0.89 -13.99 0.73
N LEU A 204 -1.63 -13.77 1.83
CA LEU A 204 -2.90 -14.46 2.08
C LEU A 204 -4.02 -13.99 1.13
N PRO A 205 -4.33 -12.69 1.01
CA PRO A 205 -5.32 -12.24 0.03
C PRO A 205 -4.88 -12.53 -1.41
N VAL A 206 -3.58 -12.45 -1.74
CA VAL A 206 -3.07 -12.77 -3.09
C VAL A 206 -3.29 -14.24 -3.45
N THR A 207 -2.98 -15.17 -2.54
CA THR A 207 -3.22 -16.61 -2.76
C THR A 207 -4.70 -16.93 -2.89
N LEU A 208 -5.56 -16.31 -2.06
CA LEU A 208 -7.02 -16.43 -2.18
C LEU A 208 -7.53 -15.87 -3.51
N LEU A 209 -7.01 -14.72 -3.97
CA LEU A 209 -7.39 -14.08 -5.22
C LEU A 209 -6.98 -14.91 -6.44
N LEU A 210 -5.81 -15.55 -6.40
CA LEU A 210 -5.34 -16.47 -7.45
C LEU A 210 -6.14 -17.77 -7.48
N GLY A 211 -6.48 -18.33 -6.31
CA GLY A 211 -7.18 -19.60 -6.19
C GLY A 211 -8.69 -19.50 -6.46
N TYR A 212 -9.40 -18.57 -5.82
CA TYR A 212 -10.85 -18.39 -6.01
C TYR A 212 -11.19 -17.46 -7.18
N GLY A 213 -10.26 -16.61 -7.59
CA GLY A 213 -10.52 -15.52 -8.54
C GLY A 213 -11.01 -14.24 -7.88
N PRO A 214 -11.31 -13.21 -8.69
CA PRO A 214 -11.87 -11.96 -8.22
C PRO A 214 -13.21 -12.15 -7.50
N ASP A 215 -13.49 -11.23 -6.57
CA ASP A 215 -14.63 -11.20 -5.65
C ASP A 215 -15.90 -11.83 -6.20
N SER A 216 -16.40 -12.84 -5.48
CA SER A 216 -17.68 -13.50 -5.75
C SER A 216 -18.65 -13.25 -4.60
N PRO A 217 -19.98 -13.25 -4.87
CA PRO A 217 -20.96 -13.14 -3.81
C PRO A 217 -20.84 -14.32 -2.83
N PRO A 218 -21.29 -14.15 -1.58
CA PRO A 218 -21.12 -15.16 -0.56
C PRO A 218 -21.84 -16.47 -0.95
N PRO A 219 -21.28 -17.64 -0.59
CA PRO A 219 -21.81 -18.95 -0.98
C PRO A 219 -23.27 -19.17 -0.55
N LYS A 220 -23.70 -18.51 0.55
CA LYS A 220 -25.07 -18.56 1.06
C LYS A 220 -26.10 -18.03 0.04
N VAL A 221 -25.73 -17.06 -0.80
CA VAL A 221 -26.62 -16.47 -1.81
C VAL A 221 -26.89 -17.47 -2.94
N PHE A 222 -25.88 -18.25 -3.32
CA PHE A 222 -26.05 -19.34 -4.29
C PHE A 222 -26.91 -20.47 -3.73
N LEU A 223 -26.74 -20.81 -2.45
CA LEU A 223 -27.55 -21.83 -1.77
C LEU A 223 -29.03 -21.44 -1.68
N LEU A 224 -29.33 -20.16 -1.40
CA LEU A 224 -30.68 -19.63 -1.38
C LEU A 224 -31.36 -19.72 -2.78
N LYS A 225 -30.61 -19.44 -3.86
CA LYS A 225 -31.12 -19.61 -5.24
C LYS A 225 -31.43 -21.08 -5.54
N GLY A 226 -30.56 -22.02 -5.15
CA GLY A 226 -30.81 -23.46 -5.33
C GLY A 226 -32.10 -23.93 -4.64
N LEU A 227 -32.35 -23.47 -3.41
CA LEU A 227 -33.59 -23.75 -2.67
C LEU A 227 -34.83 -23.08 -3.27
N SER A 228 -34.67 -21.87 -3.83
CA SER A 228 -35.78 -21.18 -4.52
C SER A 228 -36.11 -21.83 -5.86
N ALA A 229 -35.09 -22.30 -6.59
CA ALA A 229 -35.25 -23.01 -7.85
C ALA A 229 -35.85 -24.40 -7.64
N SER A 230 -35.55 -25.09 -6.54
CA SER A 230 -36.21 -26.37 -6.23
C SER A 230 -37.69 -26.23 -5.83
N LYS A 231 -38.11 -25.04 -5.36
CA LYS A 231 -39.51 -24.73 -5.03
C LYS A 231 -40.35 -24.35 -6.24
N VAL A 232 -39.74 -23.87 -7.31
CA VAL A 232 -40.40 -23.52 -8.57
C VAL A 232 -40.07 -24.65 -9.54
N GLY A 233 -40.95 -25.64 -9.68
CA GLY A 233 -40.71 -26.92 -10.38
C GLY A 233 -40.01 -26.82 -11.74
N MET A 234 -38.68 -26.75 -11.70
CA MET A 234 -37.77 -26.67 -12.84
C MET A 234 -37.13 -28.06 -13.02
N PRO A 235 -36.95 -28.56 -14.24
CA PRO A 235 -36.56 -29.95 -14.47
C PRO A 235 -35.21 -30.29 -13.81
N GLU A 236 -35.14 -31.43 -13.12
CA GLU A 236 -33.99 -31.88 -12.30
C GLU A 236 -32.65 -31.96 -13.07
N ASN A 237 -32.69 -32.06 -14.41
CA ASN A 237 -31.50 -32.06 -15.26
C ASN A 237 -30.81 -30.69 -15.38
N GLU A 238 -31.50 -29.57 -15.19
CA GLU A 238 -30.88 -28.24 -15.12
C GLU A 238 -30.39 -27.89 -13.70
N ILE A 239 -30.99 -28.49 -12.67
CA ILE A 239 -30.60 -28.30 -11.27
C ILE A 239 -29.24 -28.97 -11.01
N SER A 240 -29.01 -30.18 -11.53
CA SER A 240 -27.77 -30.94 -11.29
C SER A 240 -26.52 -30.35 -11.95
N THR A 241 -26.67 -29.61 -13.05
CA THR A 241 -25.56 -28.93 -13.75
C THR A 241 -25.26 -27.55 -13.16
N GLY A 242 -26.23 -26.85 -12.56
CA GLY A 242 -26.04 -25.56 -11.91
C GLY A 242 -25.54 -25.61 -10.46
N GLN A 243 -25.70 -26.75 -9.77
CA GLN A 243 -25.43 -26.87 -8.32
C GLN A 243 -24.00 -27.32 -7.98
N ARG A 244 -23.22 -27.82 -8.96
CA ARG A 244 -21.86 -28.39 -8.75
C ARG A 244 -20.71 -27.38 -8.78
N ASP A 245 -20.93 -26.15 -9.24
CA ASP A 245 -19.88 -25.12 -9.27
C ASP A 245 -19.83 -24.30 -7.97
N PHE A 246 -19.75 -24.98 -6.82
CA PHE A 246 -19.03 -24.38 -5.70
C PHE A 246 -17.58 -24.24 -6.17
N ARG A 247 -17.22 -23.06 -6.73
CA ARG A 247 -15.89 -22.74 -7.27
C ARG A 247 -14.80 -23.39 -6.43
N GLN A 248 -14.30 -24.52 -6.91
CA GLN A 248 -13.22 -25.24 -6.24
C GLN A 248 -11.98 -24.35 -6.28
N PHE A 249 -11.23 -24.34 -5.18
CA PHE A 249 -10.02 -23.56 -5.08
C PHE A 249 -9.01 -24.06 -6.13
N ALA A 250 -8.64 -23.19 -7.08
CA ALA A 250 -7.70 -23.56 -8.13
C ALA A 250 -6.28 -23.57 -7.58
N TRP A 251 -5.72 -24.76 -7.35
CA TRP A 251 -4.34 -24.91 -6.87
C TRP A 251 -3.29 -24.61 -7.93
N LYS A 252 -3.59 -24.80 -9.23
CA LYS A 252 -2.62 -24.60 -10.32
C LYS A 252 -2.02 -23.17 -10.36
N PRO A 253 -2.82 -22.07 -10.34
CA PRO A 253 -2.27 -20.72 -10.30
C PRO A 253 -1.48 -20.42 -9.03
N VAL A 254 -1.87 -21.03 -7.90
CA VAL A 254 -1.21 -20.84 -6.61
C VAL A 254 0.15 -21.51 -6.58
N LEU A 255 0.26 -22.77 -7.04
CA LEU A 255 1.54 -23.48 -7.19
C LEU A 255 2.48 -22.76 -8.15
N HIS A 256 1.94 -22.26 -9.27
CA HIS A 256 2.72 -21.46 -10.21
C HIS A 256 3.20 -20.15 -9.58
N PHE A 257 2.36 -19.48 -8.79
CA PHE A 257 2.75 -18.29 -8.03
C PHE A 257 3.85 -18.59 -7.02
N THR A 258 3.73 -19.67 -6.22
CA THR A 258 4.76 -20.03 -5.24
C THR A 258 6.11 -20.32 -5.90
N LEU A 259 6.10 -20.98 -7.07
CA LEU A 259 7.30 -21.22 -7.86
C LEU A 259 7.94 -19.89 -8.31
N TRP A 260 7.16 -18.97 -8.86
CA TRP A 260 7.67 -17.66 -9.28
C TRP A 260 8.15 -16.80 -8.10
N VAL A 261 7.49 -16.87 -6.94
CA VAL A 261 7.96 -16.19 -5.72
C VAL A 261 9.35 -16.71 -5.33
N PHE A 262 9.57 -18.03 -5.40
CA PHE A 262 10.88 -18.61 -5.15
C PHE A 262 11.93 -18.11 -6.15
N ILE A 263 11.64 -18.16 -7.46
CA ILE A 263 12.55 -17.68 -8.51
C ILE A 263 12.91 -16.20 -8.30
N TRP A 264 11.91 -15.33 -8.13
CA TRP A 264 12.14 -13.89 -7.94
C TRP A 264 12.88 -13.59 -6.64
N SER A 265 12.58 -14.32 -5.55
CA SER A 265 13.31 -14.18 -4.28
C SER A 265 14.78 -14.54 -4.43
N CYS A 266 15.09 -15.67 -5.07
CA CYS A 266 16.47 -16.05 -5.38
C CYS A 266 17.17 -15.01 -6.24
N TYR A 267 16.49 -14.49 -7.27
CA TYR A 267 17.02 -13.45 -8.14
C TYR A 267 17.33 -12.15 -7.40
N VAL A 268 16.40 -11.66 -6.59
CA VAL A 268 16.54 -10.43 -5.78
C VAL A 268 17.67 -10.57 -4.76
N LEU A 269 17.79 -11.72 -4.09
CA LEU A 269 18.88 -11.99 -3.15
C LEU A 269 20.24 -12.13 -3.83
N LEU A 270 20.28 -12.68 -5.04
CA LEU A 270 21.51 -12.75 -5.83
C LEU A 270 21.95 -11.36 -6.29
N LEU A 271 21.01 -10.54 -6.81
CA LEU A 271 21.30 -9.15 -7.16
C LEU A 271 21.76 -8.33 -5.94
N SER A 272 21.09 -8.46 -4.79
CA SER A 272 21.50 -7.75 -3.58
C SER A 272 22.90 -8.18 -3.12
N SER A 273 23.23 -9.47 -3.23
CA SER A 273 24.57 -9.99 -2.96
C SER A 273 25.62 -9.43 -3.91
N ILE A 274 25.32 -9.29 -5.21
CA ILE A 274 26.24 -8.69 -6.19
C ILE A 274 26.43 -7.20 -5.89
N ILE A 275 25.36 -6.49 -5.57
CA ILE A 275 25.38 -5.04 -5.29
C ILE A 275 26.21 -4.72 -4.05
N LEU A 276 26.17 -5.59 -3.04
CA LEU A 276 26.89 -5.43 -1.77
C LEU A 276 28.27 -6.08 -1.77
N ASN A 277 28.65 -6.76 -2.86
CA ASN A 277 29.92 -7.48 -2.94
C ASN A 277 31.09 -6.55 -2.61
N ASN A 278 32.02 -7.01 -1.77
CA ASN A 278 33.19 -6.29 -1.25
C ASN A 278 32.92 -5.12 -0.28
N VAL A 279 31.66 -4.74 -0.03
CA VAL A 279 31.33 -3.52 0.70
C VAL A 279 30.43 -3.79 1.92
N GLY A 280 29.66 -4.88 1.92
CA GLY A 280 28.87 -5.34 3.07
C GLY A 280 28.32 -6.75 2.88
N GLY A 281 27.95 -7.42 3.97
CA GLY A 281 27.45 -8.79 3.92
C GLY A 281 25.93 -8.89 3.67
N ARG A 282 25.45 -10.04 3.19
CA ARG A 282 24.01 -10.35 3.15
C ARG A 282 23.39 -10.32 4.56
N GLN A 283 24.12 -10.82 5.56
CA GLN A 283 23.68 -10.83 6.95
C GLN A 283 23.51 -9.40 7.50
N GLU A 284 24.48 -8.52 7.23
CA GLU A 284 24.41 -7.11 7.61
C GLU A 284 23.21 -6.43 6.97
N MET A 285 22.93 -6.69 5.68
CA MET A 285 21.72 -6.19 5.03
C MET A 285 20.46 -6.63 5.80
N PHE A 286 20.29 -7.92 6.10
CA PHE A 286 19.10 -8.40 6.81
C PHE A 286 18.94 -7.77 8.20
N GLU A 287 20.04 -7.63 8.94
CA GLU A 287 20.03 -7.00 10.26
C GLU A 287 19.69 -5.50 10.18
N LYS A 288 20.29 -4.79 9.22
CA LYS A 288 20.18 -3.34 9.10
C LYS A 288 18.92 -2.89 8.38
N THR A 289 18.26 -3.73 7.60
CA THR A 289 16.96 -3.42 6.97
C THR A 289 15.79 -3.97 7.79
N TYR A 290 15.63 -5.29 7.83
CA TYR A 290 14.50 -5.94 8.50
C TYR A 290 14.65 -5.95 10.02
N GLY A 291 15.86 -6.18 10.52
CA GLY A 291 16.13 -6.09 11.95
C GLY A 291 15.84 -4.69 12.49
N PHE A 292 16.20 -3.64 11.74
CA PHE A 292 15.87 -2.25 12.09
C PHE A 292 14.35 -1.99 12.17
N ILE A 293 13.57 -2.55 11.25
CA ILE A 293 12.10 -2.45 11.24
C ILE A 293 11.48 -3.14 12.45
N LEU A 294 11.90 -4.37 12.72
CA LEU A 294 11.34 -5.21 13.79
C LEU A 294 11.74 -4.74 15.19
N THR A 295 12.95 -4.20 15.33
CA THR A 295 13.48 -3.75 16.61
C THR A 295 13.16 -2.29 16.92
N VAL A 296 12.58 -1.52 15.98
CA VAL A 296 12.17 -0.11 16.15
C VAL A 296 13.26 0.72 16.85
N LYS A 297 14.47 0.75 16.29
CA LYS A 297 15.63 1.43 16.89
C LYS A 297 15.56 2.95 16.82
N ASP A 298 14.99 3.49 15.74
CA ASP A 298 14.84 4.94 15.57
C ASP A 298 13.49 5.36 16.16
N LEU A 299 13.52 6.19 17.19
CA LEU A 299 12.32 6.71 17.86
C LEU A 299 12.01 8.15 17.42
N SER A 300 12.57 8.57 16.28
CA SER A 300 12.25 9.86 15.68
C SER A 300 10.74 10.00 15.46
N PRO A 301 10.18 11.20 15.70
CA PRO A 301 8.76 11.45 15.51
C PRO A 301 8.30 11.05 14.11
N ASN A 302 7.13 10.42 14.03
CA ASN A 302 6.44 10.08 12.78
C ASN A 302 4.91 10.06 13.01
N ILE A 303 4.12 9.76 11.98
CA ILE A 303 2.65 9.72 12.08
C ILE A 303 2.17 8.49 12.88
N GLY A 304 3.02 7.47 13.00
CA GLY A 304 2.69 6.19 13.61
C GLY A 304 2.58 6.24 15.13
N VAL A 305 2.10 5.13 15.68
CA VAL A 305 1.86 5.00 17.12
C VAL A 305 3.09 4.51 17.88
N LEU A 306 3.99 3.78 17.22
CA LEU A 306 5.06 3.04 17.90
C LEU A 306 6.18 3.92 18.46
N TRP A 307 6.56 5.00 17.78
CA TRP A 307 7.74 5.80 18.18
C TRP A 307 7.59 6.40 19.58
N TYR A 308 6.45 7.00 19.89
CA TYR A 308 6.21 7.64 21.18
C TYR A 308 6.00 6.61 22.28
N PHE A 309 5.27 5.52 21.98
CA PHE A 309 5.10 4.42 22.94
C PHE A 309 6.45 3.83 23.38
N PHE A 310 7.34 3.54 22.43
CA PHE A 310 8.67 3.01 22.76
C PHE A 310 9.66 4.05 23.28
N ALA A 311 9.37 5.35 23.15
CA ALA A 311 10.12 6.41 23.81
C ALA A 311 9.79 6.51 25.31
N GLU A 312 8.55 6.19 25.70
CA GLU A 312 8.08 6.29 27.09
C GLU A 312 8.23 4.98 27.87
N VAL A 313 8.26 3.83 27.20
CA VAL A 313 8.39 2.53 27.86
C VAL A 313 9.80 2.30 28.40
N PHE A 314 9.88 1.82 29.64
CA PHE A 314 11.14 1.40 30.24
C PHE A 314 11.84 0.29 29.44
N ASP A 315 13.16 0.38 29.32
CA ASP A 315 13.99 -0.55 28.54
C ASP A 315 13.78 -2.01 28.93
N VAL A 316 13.53 -2.29 30.21
CA VAL A 316 13.29 -3.65 30.73
C VAL A 316 12.07 -4.31 30.06
N PHE A 317 11.01 -3.54 29.75
CA PHE A 317 9.79 -4.05 29.14
C PHE A 317 9.78 -3.93 27.61
N ARG A 318 10.78 -3.28 27.02
CA ARG A 318 10.83 -2.99 25.59
C ARG A 318 10.70 -4.24 24.73
N ASN A 319 11.44 -5.30 25.05
CA ASN A 319 11.40 -6.55 24.28
C ASN A 319 10.02 -7.24 24.36
N PHE A 320 9.38 -7.20 25.54
CA PHE A 320 8.03 -7.73 25.71
C PHE A 320 7.04 -7.01 24.78
N PHE A 321 7.03 -5.68 24.81
CA PHE A 321 6.11 -4.92 23.96
C PHE A 321 6.42 -5.05 22.47
N LEU A 322 7.69 -5.15 22.07
CA LEU A 322 8.04 -5.44 20.68
C LEU A 322 7.43 -6.76 20.19
N ILE A 323 7.47 -7.81 21.01
CA ILE A 323 6.82 -9.09 20.67
C ILE A 323 5.31 -8.90 20.56
N VAL A 324 4.69 -8.22 21.53
CA VAL A 324 3.23 -7.99 21.54
C VAL A 324 2.76 -7.22 20.30
N PHE A 325 3.41 -6.12 19.93
CA PHE A 325 3.01 -5.33 18.75
C PHE A 325 3.18 -6.11 17.45
N ASN A 326 4.30 -6.81 17.26
CA ASN A 326 4.52 -7.63 16.06
C ASN A 326 3.54 -8.81 15.99
N MET A 327 3.26 -9.47 17.11
CA MET A 327 2.28 -10.58 17.18
C MET A 327 0.84 -10.10 16.94
N ASN A 328 0.49 -8.89 17.39
CA ASN A 328 -0.84 -8.31 17.16
C ASN A 328 -1.16 -8.19 15.66
N ILE A 329 -0.19 -7.77 14.85
CA ILE A 329 -0.34 -7.68 13.38
C ILE A 329 -0.68 -9.05 12.81
N VAL A 330 0.05 -10.11 13.21
CA VAL A 330 -0.19 -11.48 12.75
C VAL A 330 -1.54 -12.01 13.22
N PHE A 331 -1.93 -11.70 14.45
CA PHE A 331 -3.21 -12.15 15.02
C PHE A 331 -4.42 -11.50 14.35
N MET A 332 -4.32 -10.25 13.90
CA MET A 332 -5.40 -9.57 13.16
C MET A 332 -5.63 -10.15 11.75
N VAL A 333 -4.60 -10.71 11.13
CA VAL A 333 -4.64 -11.24 9.76
C VAL A 333 -5.54 -12.47 9.68
N LEU A 334 -5.33 -13.49 10.51
CA LEU A 334 -6.00 -14.78 10.35
C LEU A 334 -7.54 -14.72 10.46
N PRO A 335 -8.14 -14.10 11.50
CA PRO A 335 -9.61 -14.02 11.63
C PRO A 335 -10.25 -13.27 10.48
N LEU A 336 -9.58 -12.22 9.99
CA LEU A 336 -10.11 -11.41 8.90
C LEU A 336 -10.09 -12.17 7.56
N ALA A 337 -9.04 -12.96 7.31
CA ALA A 337 -8.99 -13.84 6.15
C ALA A 337 -10.13 -14.87 6.13
N ILE A 338 -10.42 -15.48 7.28
CA ILE A 338 -11.50 -16.46 7.41
C ILE A 338 -12.86 -15.80 7.10
N ARG A 339 -13.10 -14.61 7.65
CA ARG A 339 -14.36 -13.86 7.46
C ARG A 339 -14.54 -13.36 6.03
N LEU A 340 -13.49 -12.83 5.41
CA LEU A 340 -13.55 -12.18 4.09
C LEU A 340 -13.04 -13.05 2.93
N LYS A 341 -12.92 -14.37 3.12
CA LYS A 341 -12.45 -15.30 2.06
C LYS A 341 -13.19 -15.20 0.72
N HIS A 342 -14.44 -14.75 0.73
CA HIS A 342 -15.28 -14.57 -0.46
C HIS A 342 -14.99 -13.28 -1.24
N ARG A 343 -14.31 -12.32 -0.62
CA ARG A 343 -13.90 -11.02 -1.17
C ARG A 343 -12.40 -10.81 -1.01
N PRO A 344 -11.55 -11.59 -1.68
CA PRO A 344 -10.10 -11.52 -1.52
C PRO A 344 -9.51 -10.16 -1.94
N CYS A 345 -10.12 -9.43 -2.88
CA CYS A 345 -9.64 -8.10 -3.27
C CYS A 345 -9.93 -7.06 -2.16
N PHE A 346 -11.13 -7.11 -1.58
CA PHE A 346 -11.46 -6.28 -0.42
C PHE A 346 -10.58 -6.62 0.79
N LEU A 347 -10.29 -7.90 1.02
CA LEU A 347 -9.35 -8.34 2.05
C LEU A 347 -7.95 -7.72 1.84
N ALA A 348 -7.45 -7.68 0.60
CA ALA A 348 -6.18 -7.02 0.27
C ALA A 348 -6.21 -5.53 0.65
N PHE A 349 -7.30 -4.83 0.34
CA PHE A 349 -7.51 -3.44 0.74
C PHE A 349 -7.52 -3.25 2.26
N VAL A 350 -8.21 -4.12 3.00
CA VAL A 350 -8.23 -4.00 4.47
C VAL A 350 -6.84 -4.28 5.05
N TYR A 351 -6.06 -5.19 4.46
CA TYR A 351 -4.69 -5.45 4.89
C TYR A 351 -3.75 -4.29 4.58
N THR A 352 -3.88 -3.62 3.43
CA THR A 352 -3.07 -2.42 3.16
C THR A 352 -3.39 -1.29 4.15
N ALA A 353 -4.66 -1.15 4.57
CA ALA A 353 -5.04 -0.22 5.64
C ALA A 353 -4.42 -0.63 7.00
N ILE A 354 -4.49 -1.90 7.39
CA ILE A 354 -3.87 -2.40 8.64
C ILE A 354 -2.34 -2.17 8.63
N VAL A 355 -1.68 -2.39 7.48
CA VAL A 355 -0.25 -2.11 7.33
C VAL A 355 0.04 -0.63 7.51
N ALA A 356 -0.71 0.27 6.85
CA ALA A 356 -0.52 1.71 6.99
C ALA A 356 -0.64 2.20 8.44
N MET A 357 -1.48 1.53 9.24
CA MET A 357 -1.70 1.84 10.66
C MET A 357 -0.63 1.30 11.60
N LEU A 358 -0.24 0.03 11.41
CA LEU A 358 0.58 -0.72 12.38
C LEU A 358 2.05 -0.86 11.96
N LYS A 359 2.43 -0.35 10.78
CA LYS A 359 3.84 -0.26 10.33
C LYS A 359 4.65 0.55 11.33
N SER A 360 5.90 0.12 11.62
CA SER A 360 6.77 0.79 12.60
C SER A 360 7.13 2.23 12.21
N TYR A 361 7.28 2.47 10.91
CA TYR A 361 7.62 3.78 10.36
C TYR A 361 6.64 4.11 9.22
N PRO A 362 5.39 4.46 9.54
CA PRO A 362 4.40 4.76 8.52
C PRO A 362 4.67 6.15 7.95
N SER A 363 4.50 6.27 6.64
CA SER A 363 4.62 7.51 5.88
C SER A 363 3.26 7.95 5.36
N ALA A 364 3.12 9.23 5.04
CA ALA A 364 1.98 9.74 4.26
C ALA A 364 1.70 8.92 2.99
N GLY A 365 2.72 8.30 2.40
CA GLY A 365 2.61 7.49 1.19
C GLY A 365 1.88 6.17 1.40
N ASP A 366 2.02 5.55 2.57
CA ASP A 366 1.25 4.34 2.94
C ASP A 366 -0.24 4.67 2.98
N SER A 367 -0.57 5.86 3.49
CA SER A 367 -1.94 6.35 3.50
C SER A 367 -2.48 6.74 2.14
N ALA A 368 -1.61 7.23 1.27
CA ALA A 368 -1.97 7.57 -0.10
C ALA A 368 -2.50 6.34 -0.86
N LEU A 369 -1.86 5.18 -0.65
CA LEU A 369 -2.23 3.93 -1.31
C LEU A 369 -3.61 3.43 -0.89
N TYR A 370 -3.86 3.27 0.42
CA TYR A 370 -5.15 2.71 0.85
C TYR A 370 -6.30 3.67 0.49
N LEU A 371 -6.12 4.99 0.62
CA LEU A 371 -7.14 5.97 0.21
C LEU A 371 -7.40 5.94 -1.30
N GLY A 372 -6.37 5.68 -2.12
CA GLY A 372 -6.57 5.47 -3.56
C GLY A 372 -7.36 4.19 -3.87
N LEU A 373 -7.04 3.10 -3.17
CA LEU A 373 -7.74 1.81 -3.31
C LEU A 373 -9.18 1.87 -2.79
N LEU A 374 -9.50 2.76 -1.84
CA LEU A 374 -10.87 3.02 -1.35
C LEU A 374 -11.85 3.24 -2.51
N GLY A 375 -11.42 3.96 -3.54
CA GLY A 375 -12.25 4.25 -4.71
C GLY A 375 -12.72 3.01 -5.49
N LEU A 376 -12.00 1.88 -5.40
CA LEU A 376 -12.41 0.63 -6.02
C LEU A 376 -13.69 0.07 -5.38
N PHE A 377 -13.88 0.37 -4.09
CA PHE A 377 -14.98 -0.09 -3.26
C PHE A 377 -15.96 1.04 -2.90
N ALA A 378 -15.88 2.20 -3.57
CA ALA A 378 -16.72 3.36 -3.27
C ALA A 378 -18.22 3.03 -3.22
N ASN A 379 -18.69 2.14 -4.10
CA ASN A 379 -20.09 1.70 -4.12
C ASN A 379 -20.47 0.83 -2.91
N GLU A 380 -19.51 0.12 -2.31
CA GLU A 380 -19.73 -0.73 -1.13
C GLU A 380 -19.61 0.09 0.16
N LEU A 381 -18.81 1.15 0.13
CA LEU A 381 -18.61 2.09 1.24
C LEU A 381 -19.61 3.25 1.24
N ALA A 382 -20.40 3.42 0.18
CA ALA A 382 -21.40 4.50 0.07
C ALA A 382 -22.48 4.42 1.15
N GLU A 383 -22.74 3.23 1.71
CA GLU A 383 -23.71 3.01 2.78
C GLU A 383 -23.14 3.25 4.18
N MET A 384 -21.86 3.65 4.32
CA MET A 384 -21.27 3.94 5.62
C MET A 384 -21.88 5.18 6.26
N GLN A 385 -22.51 5.01 7.42
CA GLN A 385 -23.26 6.05 8.15
C GLN A 385 -22.39 7.24 8.60
N PHE A 386 -21.09 7.02 8.83
CA PHE A 386 -20.19 8.05 9.39
C PHE A 386 -19.21 8.65 8.37
N THR A 387 -19.45 8.49 7.06
CA THR A 387 -18.51 8.93 6.00
C THR A 387 -18.14 10.41 6.10
N PHE A 388 -19.12 11.28 6.42
CA PHE A 388 -18.89 12.71 6.60
C PHE A 388 -17.92 12.99 7.75
N PHE A 389 -18.19 12.45 8.94
CA PHE A 389 -17.36 12.67 10.12
C PHE A 389 -15.94 12.12 9.93
N LEU A 390 -15.81 10.95 9.32
CA LEU A 390 -14.51 10.34 9.03
C LEU A 390 -13.70 11.17 8.05
N PHE A 391 -14.32 11.70 7.00
CA PHE A 391 -13.65 12.54 6.01
C PHE A 391 -13.14 13.85 6.61
N PHE A 392 -14.00 14.59 7.31
CA PHE A 392 -13.63 15.86 7.94
C PHE A 392 -12.66 15.67 9.11
N GLY A 393 -12.83 14.60 9.89
CA GLY A 393 -11.87 14.23 10.93
C GLY A 393 -10.48 13.97 10.34
N TYR A 394 -10.41 13.22 9.23
CA TYR A 394 -9.15 12.88 8.60
C TYR A 394 -8.44 14.11 8.02
N ILE A 395 -9.18 15.03 7.40
CA ILE A 395 -8.66 16.33 6.96
C ILE A 395 -8.20 17.17 8.16
N GLY A 396 -9.03 17.27 9.19
CA GLY A 396 -8.74 18.07 10.39
C GLY A 396 -7.46 17.63 11.09
N VAL A 397 -7.30 16.33 11.33
CA VAL A 397 -6.09 15.76 11.95
C VAL A 397 -4.86 15.98 11.07
N SER A 398 -5.00 15.85 9.75
CA SER A 398 -3.87 16.00 8.82
C SER A 398 -3.42 17.45 8.66
N LEU A 399 -4.32 18.42 8.82
CA LEU A 399 -3.97 19.84 8.91
C LEU A 399 -3.39 20.21 10.27
N LEU A 400 -3.84 19.54 11.34
CA LEU A 400 -3.38 19.80 12.70
C LEU A 400 -1.96 19.25 12.96
N SER A 401 -1.60 18.11 12.37
CA SER A 401 -0.28 17.48 12.57
C SER A 401 0.90 18.44 12.26
N PRO A 402 0.95 19.10 11.08
CA PRO A 402 1.99 20.10 10.78
C PRO A 402 2.06 21.26 11.76
N VAL A 403 0.91 21.68 12.30
CA VAL A 403 0.81 22.79 13.26
C VAL A 403 1.38 22.34 14.60
N MET A 404 0.99 21.16 15.08
CA MET A 404 1.49 20.60 16.34
C MET A 404 2.98 20.30 16.28
N HIS A 405 3.48 19.79 15.15
CA HIS A 405 4.91 19.58 14.94
C HIS A 405 5.69 20.89 15.02
N ASN A 406 5.18 21.97 14.40
CA ASN A 406 5.82 23.28 14.43
C ASN A 406 5.82 23.88 15.84
N LEU A 407 4.69 23.81 16.54
CA LEU A 407 4.56 24.29 17.92
C LEU A 407 5.55 23.60 18.87
N TRP A 408 5.76 22.30 18.67
CA TRP A 408 6.68 21.52 19.48
C TRP A 408 8.15 21.78 19.11
N ILE A 409 8.56 21.51 17.86
CA ILE A 409 9.98 21.54 17.47
C ILE A 409 10.52 22.95 17.32
N TRP A 410 9.76 23.85 16.70
CA TRP A 410 10.28 25.17 16.30
C TRP A 410 9.90 26.27 17.28
N ARG A 411 8.66 26.28 17.77
CA ARG A 411 8.19 27.32 18.68
C ARG A 411 8.41 26.99 20.15
N GLY A 412 8.66 25.72 20.51
CA GLY A 412 8.86 25.27 21.89
C GLY A 412 7.67 25.51 22.82
N THR A 413 6.48 25.79 22.27
CA THR A 413 5.25 26.09 23.03
C THR A 413 4.32 24.88 23.13
N GLY A 414 4.55 23.84 22.32
CA GLY A 414 3.84 22.56 22.36
C GLY A 414 4.71 21.44 22.92
N ASN A 415 4.07 20.43 23.50
CA ASN A 415 4.69 19.18 23.93
C ASN A 415 4.50 18.07 22.85
N ALA A 416 5.43 17.12 22.80
CA ALA A 416 5.38 15.88 22.02
C ALA A 416 4.01 15.18 22.11
N ASN A 417 3.38 15.21 23.28
CA ASN A 417 2.09 14.57 23.55
C ASN A 417 0.98 15.08 22.63
N PHE A 418 0.98 16.38 22.29
CA PHE A 418 -0.03 16.94 21.38
C PHE A 418 0.17 16.43 19.96
N TYR A 419 1.42 16.38 19.49
CA TYR A 419 1.74 15.80 18.19
C TYR A 419 1.39 14.31 18.15
N PHE A 420 1.74 13.55 19.18
CA PHE A 420 1.37 12.14 19.29
C PHE A 420 -0.15 11.92 19.34
N ALA A 421 -0.90 12.75 20.08
CA ALA A 421 -2.36 12.69 20.13
C ALA A 421 -2.99 12.89 18.74
N THR A 422 -2.40 13.74 17.87
CA THR A 422 -2.84 13.83 16.48
C THR A 422 -2.59 12.54 15.69
N GLY A 423 -1.46 11.86 15.88
CA GLY A 423 -1.19 10.54 15.28
C GLY A 423 -2.13 9.43 15.79
N LEU A 424 -2.49 9.45 17.08
CA LEU A 424 -3.50 8.57 17.64
C LEU A 424 -4.90 8.83 17.05
N ALA A 425 -5.31 10.09 16.95
CA ALA A 425 -6.57 10.46 16.30
C ALA A 425 -6.57 10.03 14.82
N TYR A 426 -5.45 10.21 14.13
CA TYR A 426 -5.27 9.79 12.74
C TYR A 426 -5.47 8.28 12.56
N THR A 427 -4.81 7.48 13.38
CA THR A 427 -4.97 6.02 13.36
C THR A 427 -6.35 5.58 13.81
N CYS A 428 -6.96 6.23 14.81
CA CYS A 428 -8.33 5.93 15.24
C CYS A 428 -9.35 6.15 14.12
N LEU A 429 -9.24 7.26 13.39
CA LEU A 429 -10.10 7.55 12.24
C LEU A 429 -9.96 6.50 11.13
N GLN A 430 -8.77 5.91 10.97
CA GLN A 430 -8.55 4.79 10.06
C GLN A 430 -9.22 3.49 10.56
N VAL A 431 -9.30 3.24 11.88
CA VAL A 431 -10.04 2.09 12.44
C VAL A 431 -11.54 2.24 12.21
N THR A 432 -12.10 3.42 12.45
CA THR A 432 -13.55 3.66 12.42
C THR A 432 -14.17 3.56 11.02
N GLN A 433 -13.34 3.54 9.96
CA GLN A 433 -13.77 3.16 8.60
C GLN A 433 -14.13 1.67 8.46
N LYS A 434 -13.96 0.86 9.52
CA LYS A 434 -14.11 -0.61 9.47
C LYS A 434 -15.44 -1.13 10.03
N SER A 435 -16.33 -0.29 10.53
CA SER A 435 -17.63 -0.70 11.08
C SER A 435 -18.78 -0.39 10.10
N PRO A 436 -19.27 -1.37 9.33
CA PRO A 436 -20.67 -1.40 8.95
C PRO A 436 -21.57 -1.68 10.16
#